data_AF-A0A962H6R1-F1
#
_entry.id   AF-A0A962H6R1-F1
#
_cell.length_a   1.000
_cell.length_b   1.000
_cell.length_c   1.000
_cell.angle_alpha   90.00
_cell.angle_beta   90.00
_cell.angle_gamma   90.00
#
_symmetry.space_group_name_H-M   'P 1'
#
loop_
_entity.id
_entity.type
_entity.pdbx_description
1 polymer ?
#
loop_
_entity_poly.entity_id
_entity_poly.type
_entity_poly.pdbx_seq_one_letter_code
_entity_poly.pdbx_strand_id
1 'polypeptide(L)'
;MAGSLREYPSLTALRGFAALWVLVYHAWVEAVPRLMLVPLGFTDLDITSAFSMGWIGVDIFFSLSAFLLALPFVSAARDGRPKPRLRDYFQRRFLRILPAYYVQLALVLAFVWFVENRLAITPSAIAAHAALWLNIGSQPVAPLVGVWWTLPIEFGYYLLLPFLVPLLTPKRCLWLLLGAIGITLAYRYGMFQHAVAQGYSVGEKVLLLEQLPGRIDQFVLGSIAAVWIAH
;
A
#
# COMPACT_ATOMS: atom_id res chain seq x y z
N MET A 1 1.36 -2.37 33.61
CA MET A 1 0.81 -1.10 33.09
C MET A 1 1.11 -1.03 31.61
N ALA A 2 0.11 -1.32 30.78
CA ALA A 2 0.24 -1.25 29.33
C ALA A 2 0.37 0.22 28.92
N GLY A 3 1.58 0.64 28.51
CA GLY A 3 1.78 1.97 27.96
C GLY A 3 0.86 2.13 26.75
N SER A 4 -0.07 3.07 26.83
CA SER A 4 -0.87 3.46 25.69
C SER A 4 0.09 3.80 24.56
N LEU A 5 0.00 3.07 23.46
CA LEU A 5 0.58 3.53 22.21
C LEU A 5 -0.03 4.92 22.01
N ARG A 6 0.79 5.97 21.94
CA ARG A 6 0.33 7.31 21.58
C ARG A 6 -0.45 7.17 20.27
N GLU A 7 -1.77 7.14 20.36
CA GLU A 7 -2.60 7.35 19.19
C GLU A 7 -2.39 8.81 18.81
N TYR A 8 -2.00 9.05 17.57
CA TYR A 8 -1.90 10.39 17.01
C TYR A 8 -3.21 10.62 16.26
N PRO A 9 -4.23 11.26 16.88
CA PRO A 9 -5.56 11.34 16.29
C PRO A 9 -5.53 12.05 14.93
N SER A 10 -4.62 13.01 14.77
CA SER A 10 -4.35 13.70 13.50
C SER A 10 -3.87 12.76 12.39
N LEU A 11 -3.01 11.78 12.69
CA LEU A 11 -2.54 10.81 11.70
C LEU A 11 -3.64 9.80 11.37
N THR A 12 -4.47 9.43 12.33
CA THR A 12 -5.66 8.60 12.08
C THR A 12 -6.66 9.33 11.18
N ALA A 13 -6.91 10.61 11.43
CA ALA A 13 -7.76 11.44 10.57
C ALA A 13 -7.20 11.57 9.16
N LEU A 14 -5.88 11.79 9.01
CA LEU A 14 -5.23 11.90 7.70
C LEU A 14 -5.31 10.58 6.91
N ARG A 15 -5.17 9.43 7.58
CA ARG A 15 -5.38 8.12 6.95
C ARG A 15 -6.83 7.91 6.52
N GLY A 16 -7.79 8.35 7.35
CA GLY A 16 -9.21 8.31 7.01
C GLY A 16 -9.52 9.16 5.78
N PHE A 17 -8.97 10.37 5.72
CA PHE A 17 -9.06 11.25 4.56
C PHE A 17 -8.47 10.61 3.30
N ALA A 18 -7.26 10.04 3.39
CA ALA A 18 -6.61 9.36 2.27
C ALA A 18 -7.43 8.16 1.77
N ALA A 19 -7.97 7.34 2.68
CA ALA A 19 -8.83 6.21 2.34
C ALA A 19 -10.15 6.66 1.69
N LEU A 20 -10.76 7.74 2.17
CA LEU A 20 -11.97 8.31 1.59
C LEU A 20 -11.70 8.85 0.18
N TRP A 21 -10.56 9.49 -0.05
CA TRP A 21 -10.18 9.98 -1.36
C TRP A 21 -9.99 8.82 -2.37
N VAL A 22 -9.36 7.72 -1.95
CA VAL A 22 -9.25 6.51 -2.77
C VAL A 22 -10.64 5.93 -3.09
N LEU A 23 -11.55 5.90 -2.12
CA LEU A 23 -12.93 5.45 -2.34
C LEU A 23 -13.66 6.33 -3.36
N VAL A 24 -13.54 7.65 -3.24
CA VAL A 24 -14.11 8.62 -4.17
C VAL A 24 -13.54 8.43 -5.58
N TYR A 25 -12.24 8.19 -5.71
CA TYR A 25 -11.61 7.86 -6.99
C TYR A 25 -12.22 6.60 -7.62
N HIS A 26 -12.38 5.52 -6.85
CA HIS A 26 -12.97 4.29 -7.40
C HIS A 26 -14.43 4.47 -7.82
N ALA A 27 -15.22 5.22 -7.04
CA ALA A 27 -16.59 5.57 -7.45
C ALA A 27 -16.61 6.43 -8.72
N TRP A 28 -15.66 7.37 -8.84
CA TRP A 28 -15.52 8.24 -10.01
C TRP A 28 -15.08 7.50 -11.27
N VAL A 29 -14.22 6.49 -11.17
CA VAL A 29 -13.79 5.66 -12.32
C VAL A 29 -14.99 4.95 -12.96
N GLU A 30 -16.00 4.58 -12.18
CA GLU A 30 -17.23 3.95 -12.68
C GLU A 30 -18.30 4.97 -13.14
N ALA A 31 -18.09 6.27 -12.92
CA ALA A 31 -19.04 7.31 -13.33
C ALA A 31 -19.05 7.50 -14.86
N VAL A 32 -20.24 7.73 -15.42
CA VAL A 32 -20.44 8.08 -16.83
C VAL A 32 -21.40 9.27 -16.91
N PRO A 33 -20.96 10.47 -17.34
CA PRO A 33 -19.58 10.83 -17.73
C PRO A 33 -18.65 11.00 -16.52
N ARG A 34 -17.33 10.85 -16.75
CA ARG A 34 -16.29 11.12 -15.72
C ARG A 34 -15.99 12.61 -15.54
N LEU A 35 -16.53 13.47 -16.39
CA LEU A 35 -16.31 14.91 -16.30
C LEU A 35 -17.09 15.48 -15.10
N MET A 36 -16.39 16.17 -14.20
CA MET A 36 -16.96 16.78 -13.01
C MET A 36 -16.88 18.31 -13.11
N LEU A 37 -18.01 18.92 -13.46
CA LEU A 37 -18.15 20.37 -13.58
C LEU A 37 -18.99 20.92 -12.43
N VAL A 38 -18.52 22.01 -11.83
CA VAL A 38 -19.31 22.79 -10.87
C VAL A 38 -19.73 24.09 -11.55
N PRO A 39 -21.03 24.32 -11.78
CA PRO A 39 -21.51 25.54 -12.40
C PRO A 39 -21.34 26.71 -11.42
N LEU A 40 -20.54 27.72 -11.79
CA LEU A 40 -20.34 28.95 -11.02
C LEU A 40 -21.15 30.13 -11.57
N GLY A 41 -22.15 29.85 -12.42
CA GLY A 41 -23.02 30.84 -13.06
C GLY A 41 -22.40 31.53 -14.28
N PHE A 42 -21.14 31.96 -14.22
CA PHE A 42 -20.43 32.63 -15.33
C PHE A 42 -19.41 31.74 -16.05
N THR A 43 -18.99 30.64 -15.41
CA THR A 43 -18.10 29.62 -15.96
C THR A 43 -18.35 28.31 -15.24
N ASP A 44 -17.96 27.21 -15.88
CA ASP A 44 -17.90 25.92 -15.21
C ASP A 44 -16.49 25.72 -14.64
N LEU A 45 -16.41 25.31 -13.37
CA LEU A 45 -15.15 24.90 -12.76
C LEU A 45 -14.98 23.40 -12.96
N ASP A 46 -13.97 23.01 -13.73
CA ASP A 46 -13.58 21.62 -13.90
C ASP A 46 -12.78 21.13 -12.68
N ILE A 47 -13.42 20.27 -11.88
CA ILE A 47 -12.80 19.64 -10.70
C ILE A 47 -12.40 18.17 -10.96
N THR A 48 -12.48 17.70 -12.20
CA THR A 48 -12.17 16.31 -12.58
C THR A 48 -10.77 15.88 -12.12
N SER A 49 -9.81 16.81 -12.15
CA SER A 49 -8.44 16.56 -11.69
C SER A 49 -8.37 16.15 -10.21
N ALA A 50 -9.23 16.69 -9.35
CA ALA A 50 -9.26 16.33 -7.93
C ALA A 50 -9.73 14.88 -7.73
N PHE A 51 -10.64 14.41 -8.59
CA PHE A 51 -11.11 13.03 -8.55
C PHE A 51 -10.09 12.06 -9.15
N SER A 52 -9.40 12.44 -10.24
CA SER A 52 -8.43 11.57 -10.93
C SER A 52 -7.13 11.32 -10.15
N MET A 53 -6.85 12.12 -9.13
CA MET A 53 -5.65 12.05 -8.28
C MET A 53 -5.75 11.08 -7.09
N GLY A 54 -6.67 10.10 -7.12
CA GLY A 54 -6.83 9.12 -6.03
C GLY A 54 -5.56 8.34 -5.67
N TRP A 55 -4.62 8.19 -6.61
CA TRP A 55 -3.31 7.58 -6.39
C TRP A 55 -2.47 8.28 -5.31
N ILE A 56 -2.64 9.60 -5.12
CA ILE A 56 -1.98 10.36 -4.05
C ILE A 56 -2.43 9.85 -2.68
N GLY A 57 -3.70 9.48 -2.54
CA GLY A 57 -4.23 8.90 -1.31
C GLY A 57 -3.50 7.61 -0.92
N VAL A 58 -3.14 6.78 -1.90
CA VAL A 58 -2.37 5.55 -1.68
C VAL A 58 -0.94 5.86 -1.22
N ASP A 59 -0.29 6.84 -1.85
CA ASP A 59 1.06 7.29 -1.48
C ASP A 59 1.14 7.79 -0.03
N ILE A 60 0.14 8.59 0.36
CA ILE A 60 -0.02 9.08 1.75
C ILE A 60 -0.25 7.90 2.68
N PHE A 61 -1.14 6.96 2.33
CA PHE A 61 -1.47 5.82 3.17
C PHE A 61 -0.24 4.92 3.42
N PHE A 62 0.56 4.65 2.39
CA PHE A 62 1.78 3.85 2.52
C PHE A 62 2.86 4.55 3.34
N SER A 63 3.10 5.84 3.09
CA SER A 63 4.08 6.62 3.84
C SER A 63 3.71 6.72 5.33
N LEU A 64 2.44 6.99 5.64
CA LEU A 64 1.94 7.02 7.02
C LEU A 64 1.95 5.64 7.68
N SER A 65 1.64 4.59 6.93
CA SER A 65 1.70 3.22 7.46
C SER A 65 3.13 2.86 7.82
N ALA A 66 4.11 3.15 6.97
CA ALA A 66 5.52 2.94 7.25
C ALA A 66 6.01 3.74 8.46
N PHE A 67 5.61 5.01 8.57
CA PHE A 67 5.87 5.85 9.74
C PHE A 67 5.35 5.21 11.04
N LEU A 68 4.06 4.85 11.09
CA LEU A 68 3.44 4.25 12.28
C LEU A 68 4.01 2.86 12.60
N LEU A 69 4.50 2.14 11.59
CA LEU A 69 5.17 0.85 11.75
C LEU A 69 6.54 1.03 12.42
N ALA A 70 7.35 1.97 11.96
CA ALA A 70 8.71 2.20 12.46
C ALA A 70 8.73 2.88 13.84
N LEU A 71 7.77 3.77 14.12
CA LEU A 71 7.77 4.63 15.31
C LEU A 71 8.00 3.87 16.63
N PRO A 72 7.30 2.76 16.97
CA PRO A 72 7.51 2.06 18.24
C PRO A 72 8.94 1.50 18.40
N PHE A 73 9.57 1.06 17.31
CA PHE A 73 10.93 0.51 17.32
C PHE A 73 11.97 1.62 17.51
N VAL A 74 11.80 2.71 16.77
CA VAL A 74 12.70 3.87 16.83
C VAL A 74 12.58 4.57 18.18
N SER A 75 11.37 4.80 18.69
CA SER A 75 11.17 5.40 20.02
C SER A 75 11.73 4.52 21.14
N ALA A 76 11.60 3.20 21.05
CA ALA A 76 12.19 2.30 22.04
C ALA A 76 13.72 2.38 22.04
N ALA A 77 14.34 2.40 20.86
CA ALA A 77 15.79 2.55 20.72
C ALA A 77 16.31 3.87 21.29
N ARG A 78 15.58 4.97 21.05
CA ARG A 78 15.90 6.29 21.60
C ARG A 78 15.82 6.32 23.12
N ASP A 79 14.71 5.83 23.68
CA ASP A 79 14.43 5.90 25.12
C ASP A 79 15.24 4.88 25.94
N GLY A 80 16.14 4.10 25.32
CA GLY A 80 16.83 2.99 25.97
C GLY A 80 15.88 1.89 26.46
N ARG A 81 14.66 1.83 25.91
CA ARG A 81 13.64 0.84 26.28
C ARG A 81 13.83 -0.46 25.49
N PRO A 82 13.40 -1.61 26.04
CA PRO A 82 13.43 -2.86 25.30
C PRO A 82 12.63 -2.75 23.99
N LYS A 83 13.23 -3.20 22.89
CA LYS A 83 12.57 -3.21 21.57
C LYS A 83 11.28 -4.04 21.63
N PRO A 84 10.24 -3.68 20.85
CA PRO A 84 9.06 -4.52 20.70
C PRO A 84 9.47 -5.94 20.26
N ARG A 85 8.89 -6.96 20.88
CA ARG A 85 9.15 -8.36 20.52
C ARG A 85 8.62 -8.60 19.11
N LEU A 86 9.46 -9.16 18.23
CA LEU A 86 9.08 -9.43 16.84
C LEU A 86 7.88 -10.37 16.73
N ARG A 87 7.79 -11.37 17.61
CA ARG A 87 6.63 -12.27 17.68
C ARG A 87 5.33 -11.52 17.90
N ASP A 88 5.28 -10.66 18.91
CA ASP A 88 4.08 -9.89 19.25
C ASP A 88 3.75 -8.86 18.15
N TYR A 89 4.78 -8.31 17.50
CA TYR A 89 4.63 -7.44 16.33
C TYR A 89 3.95 -8.18 15.17
N PHE A 90 4.52 -9.30 14.71
CA PHE A 90 3.98 -10.06 13.59
C PHE A 90 2.57 -10.57 13.87
N GLN A 91 2.30 -11.07 15.09
CA GLN A 91 0.96 -11.52 15.49
C GLN A 91 -0.07 -10.39 15.36
N ARG A 92 0.20 -9.20 15.91
CA ARG A 92 -0.73 -8.06 15.82
C ARG A 92 -0.97 -7.63 14.38
N ARG A 93 0.05 -7.70 13.52
CA ARG A 93 -0.04 -7.28 12.12
C ARG A 93 -0.80 -8.30 11.26
N PHE A 94 -0.53 -9.59 11.43
CA PHE A 94 -1.25 -10.64 10.73
C PHE A 94 -2.72 -10.73 11.16
N LEU A 95 -3.01 -10.62 12.46
CA LEU A 95 -4.39 -10.60 12.97
C LEU A 95 -5.18 -9.35 12.54
N ARG A 96 -4.50 -8.29 12.13
CA ARG A 96 -5.14 -7.07 11.62
C ARG A 96 -5.61 -7.22 10.16
N ILE A 97 -4.82 -7.87 9.31
CA ILE A 97 -5.08 -7.94 7.86
C ILE A 97 -5.77 -9.26 7.47
N LEU A 98 -5.21 -10.39 7.89
CA LEU A 98 -5.57 -11.70 7.36
C LEU A 98 -7.04 -12.09 7.61
N PRO A 99 -7.63 -11.86 8.79
CA PRO A 99 -9.02 -12.27 9.03
C PRO A 99 -10.00 -11.55 8.10
N ALA A 100 -9.88 -10.23 7.98
CA ALA A 100 -10.72 -9.43 7.11
C ALA A 100 -10.52 -9.80 5.63
N TYR A 101 -9.26 -9.99 5.22
CA TYR A 101 -8.92 -10.41 3.86
C TYR A 101 -9.54 -11.77 3.50
N TYR A 102 -9.36 -12.79 4.34
CA TYR A 102 -9.89 -14.13 4.04
C TYR A 102 -11.41 -14.20 4.06
N VAL A 103 -12.07 -13.43 4.95
CA VAL A 103 -13.53 -13.27 4.91
C VAL A 103 -13.96 -12.65 3.59
N GLN A 104 -13.30 -11.57 3.16
CA GLN A 104 -13.62 -10.91 1.89
C GLN A 104 -13.37 -11.85 0.69
N LEU A 105 -12.26 -12.59 0.69
CA LEU A 105 -11.94 -13.56 -0.35
C LEU A 105 -13.01 -14.65 -0.44
N ALA A 106 -13.43 -15.22 0.71
CA ALA A 106 -14.49 -16.21 0.76
C ALA A 106 -15.82 -15.66 0.23
N LEU A 107 -16.18 -14.43 0.60
CA LEU A 107 -17.41 -13.78 0.13
C LEU A 107 -17.38 -13.52 -1.38
N VAL A 108 -16.25 -13.06 -1.93
CA VAL A 108 -16.09 -12.83 -3.37
C VAL A 108 -16.18 -14.15 -4.14
N LEU A 109 -15.50 -15.20 -3.68
CA LEU A 109 -15.56 -16.52 -4.32
C LEU A 109 -16.98 -17.12 -4.25
N ALA A 110 -17.63 -17.00 -3.09
CA ALA A 110 -19.03 -17.45 -2.93
C ALA A 110 -19.95 -16.68 -3.87
N PHE A 111 -19.83 -15.35 -3.94
CA PHE A 111 -20.63 -14.51 -4.82
C PHE A 111 -20.47 -14.90 -6.30
N VAL A 112 -19.23 -15.05 -6.78
CA VAL A 112 -18.96 -15.50 -8.16
C VAL A 112 -19.56 -16.87 -8.42
N TRP A 113 -19.42 -17.81 -7.48
CA TRP A 113 -20.04 -19.12 -7.60
C TRP A 113 -21.58 -19.04 -7.69
N PHE A 114 -22.23 -18.25 -6.85
CA PHE A 114 -23.70 -18.11 -6.87
C PHE A 114 -24.23 -17.42 -8.13
N VAL A 115 -23.48 -16.45 -8.69
CA VAL A 115 -23.92 -15.68 -9.86
C VAL A 115 -23.60 -16.40 -11.16
N GLU A 116 -22.40 -16.96 -11.29
CA GLU A 116 -21.93 -17.54 -12.57
C GLU A 116 -22.02 -19.07 -12.60
N ASN A 117 -22.32 -19.72 -11.48
CA ASN A 117 -22.32 -21.18 -11.30
C ASN A 117 -20.99 -21.85 -11.71
N ARG A 118 -19.89 -21.09 -11.70
CA ARG A 118 -18.52 -21.55 -11.95
C ARG A 118 -17.52 -20.58 -11.34
N LEU A 119 -16.40 -21.11 -10.87
CA LEU A 119 -15.24 -20.30 -10.50
C LEU A 119 -14.32 -20.23 -11.73
N ALA A 120 -14.34 -19.13 -12.46
CA ALA A 120 -13.41 -18.88 -13.57
C ALA A 120 -11.99 -18.51 -13.10
N ILE A 121 -11.50 -19.15 -12.03
CA ILE A 121 -10.18 -18.93 -11.44
C ILE A 121 -9.44 -20.27 -11.31
N THR A 122 -8.16 -20.28 -11.69
CA THR A 122 -7.34 -21.49 -11.63
C THR A 122 -6.96 -21.83 -10.17
N PRO A 123 -6.70 -23.10 -9.84
CA PRO A 123 -6.23 -23.48 -8.50
C PRO A 123 -4.93 -22.76 -8.09
N SER A 124 -4.03 -22.50 -9.04
CA SER A 124 -2.80 -21.74 -8.81
C SER A 124 -3.09 -20.28 -8.46
N ALA A 125 -4.09 -19.65 -9.10
CA ALA A 125 -4.52 -18.31 -8.75
C ALA A 125 -5.21 -18.27 -7.39
N ILE A 126 -6.00 -19.28 -7.00
CA ILE A 126 -6.56 -19.39 -5.65
C ILE A 126 -5.44 -19.50 -4.62
N ALA A 127 -4.43 -20.33 -4.87
CA ALA A 127 -3.27 -20.47 -3.99
C ALA A 127 -2.50 -19.14 -3.85
N ALA A 128 -2.34 -18.39 -4.95
CA ALA A 128 -1.73 -17.07 -4.94
C ALA A 128 -2.51 -16.06 -4.09
N HIS A 129 -3.85 -16.06 -4.18
CA HIS A 129 -4.71 -15.25 -3.31
C HIS A 129 -4.57 -15.66 -1.84
N ALA A 130 -4.64 -16.96 -1.55
CA ALA A 130 -4.49 -17.48 -0.19
C ALA A 130 -3.14 -17.12 0.45
N ALA A 131 -2.06 -17.08 -0.34
CA ALA A 131 -0.72 -16.72 0.12
C ALA A 131 -0.44 -15.21 0.16
N LEU A 132 -1.40 -14.36 -0.23
CA LEU A 132 -1.16 -12.94 -0.55
C LEU A 132 0.00 -12.74 -1.56
N TRP A 133 0.28 -13.76 -2.38
CA TRP A 133 1.21 -13.70 -3.49
C TRP A 133 0.52 -13.12 -4.73
N LEU A 134 -0.12 -11.97 -4.54
CA LEU A 134 -0.77 -11.23 -5.60
C LEU A 134 0.18 -10.16 -6.08
N ASN A 135 0.15 -9.86 -7.38
CA ASN A 135 0.96 -8.78 -7.92
C ASN A 135 2.48 -8.89 -7.60
N ILE A 136 3.06 -10.09 -7.74
CA ILE A 136 4.50 -10.33 -7.58
C ILE A 136 5.06 -10.98 -8.85
N GLY A 137 6.20 -10.48 -9.32
CA GLY A 137 6.94 -11.03 -10.45
C GLY A 137 6.53 -10.47 -11.80
N SER A 138 7.08 -11.02 -12.88
CA SER A 138 6.86 -10.55 -14.26
C SER A 138 5.52 -10.98 -14.87
N GLN A 139 4.88 -11.99 -14.27
CA GLN A 139 3.54 -12.45 -14.63
C GLN A 139 2.66 -12.51 -13.37
N PRO A 140 2.25 -11.34 -12.85
CA PRO A 140 1.49 -11.27 -11.62
C PRO A 140 0.10 -11.90 -11.78
N VAL A 141 -0.36 -12.60 -10.74
CA VAL A 141 -1.77 -12.93 -10.60
C VAL A 141 -2.53 -11.63 -10.32
N ALA A 142 -3.46 -11.29 -11.21
CA ALA A 142 -4.31 -10.12 -11.06
C ALA A 142 -5.22 -10.28 -9.83
N PRO A 143 -5.42 -9.21 -9.06
CA PRO A 143 -6.31 -9.26 -7.90
C PRO A 143 -7.77 -9.39 -8.36
N LEU A 144 -8.55 -10.26 -7.70
CA LEU A 144 -9.99 -10.37 -7.95
C LEU A 144 -10.76 -9.07 -7.64
N VAL A 145 -10.27 -8.27 -6.69
CA VAL A 145 -10.81 -6.96 -6.37
C VAL A 145 -9.73 -5.92 -6.63
N GLY A 146 -10.05 -4.90 -7.43
CA GLY A 146 -9.08 -3.90 -7.88
C GLY A 146 -8.19 -3.34 -6.77
N VAL A 147 -8.72 -3.02 -5.59
CA VAL A 147 -7.93 -2.45 -4.48
C VAL A 147 -6.96 -3.42 -3.77
N TRP A 148 -7.08 -4.73 -3.98
CA TRP A 148 -6.27 -5.73 -3.26
C TRP A 148 -4.78 -5.71 -3.63
N TRP A 149 -4.38 -5.02 -4.70
CA TRP A 149 -2.97 -4.88 -5.07
C TRP A 149 -2.13 -4.22 -3.95
N THR A 150 -2.76 -3.49 -3.04
CA THR A 150 -2.09 -2.81 -1.91
C THR A 150 -1.72 -3.76 -0.76
N LEU A 151 -2.44 -4.89 -0.60
CA LEU A 151 -2.27 -5.80 0.55
C LEU A 151 -0.90 -6.52 0.56
N PRO A 152 -0.41 -7.08 -0.57
CA PRO A 152 0.92 -7.70 -0.63
C PRO A 152 2.04 -6.71 -0.29
N ILE A 153 1.87 -5.43 -0.66
CA ILE A 153 2.83 -4.37 -0.38
C ILE A 153 2.87 -4.07 1.12
N GLU A 154 1.71 -3.89 1.75
CA GLU A 154 1.62 -3.67 3.20
C GLU A 154 2.18 -4.87 3.99
N PHE A 155 1.88 -6.10 3.55
CA PHE A 155 2.48 -7.31 4.10
C PHE A 155 4.00 -7.32 3.94
N GLY A 156 4.51 -6.92 2.76
CA GLY A 156 5.93 -6.73 2.50
C GLY A 156 6.59 -5.73 3.44
N TYR A 157 5.94 -4.61 3.73
CA TYR A 157 6.42 -3.63 4.72
C TYR A 157 6.55 -4.22 6.11
N TYR A 158 5.62 -5.10 6.50
CA TYR A 158 5.68 -5.76 7.80
C TYR A 158 6.89 -6.70 7.88
N LEU A 159 7.21 -7.40 6.80
CA LEU A 159 8.36 -8.29 6.71
C LEU A 159 9.69 -7.52 6.62
N LEU A 160 9.72 -6.40 5.91
CA LEU A 160 10.94 -5.61 5.70
C LEU A 160 11.34 -4.77 6.93
N LEU A 161 10.38 -4.35 7.74
CA LEU A 161 10.64 -3.42 8.85
C LEU A 161 11.71 -3.92 9.84
N PRO A 162 11.71 -5.17 10.33
CA PRO A 162 12.73 -5.63 11.26
C PRO A 162 14.16 -5.56 10.72
N PHE A 163 14.32 -5.65 9.39
CA PHE A 163 15.61 -5.52 8.71
C PHE A 163 16.00 -4.05 8.50
N LEU A 164 15.01 -3.18 8.29
CA LEU A 164 15.23 -1.74 8.13
C LEU A 164 15.57 -1.06 9.46
N VAL A 165 14.92 -1.45 10.57
CA VAL A 165 15.05 -0.79 11.89
C VAL A 165 16.50 -0.61 12.37
N PRO A 166 17.41 -1.60 12.29
CA PRO A 166 18.81 -1.42 12.68
C PRO A 166 19.59 -0.42 11.81
N LEU A 167 19.10 -0.13 10.60
CA LEU A 167 19.71 0.81 9.66
C LEU A 167 19.22 2.25 9.84
N LEU A 168 18.04 2.44 10.44
CA LEU A 168 17.38 3.73 10.68
C LEU A 168 18.13 4.56 11.73
N THR A 169 19.22 5.20 11.30
CA THR A 169 20.01 6.13 12.09
C THR A 169 20.11 7.46 11.33
N PRO A 170 20.19 8.62 12.01
CA PRO A 170 20.22 9.93 11.34
C PRO A 170 21.30 10.04 10.25
N LYS A 171 22.47 9.44 10.47
CA LYS A 171 23.60 9.43 9.52
C LYS A 171 23.33 8.61 8.25
N ARG A 172 22.44 7.62 8.32
CA ARG A 172 22.12 6.70 7.21
C ARG A 172 20.83 7.09 6.50
N CYS A 173 19.97 7.92 7.10
CA CYS A 173 18.65 8.26 6.53
C CYS A 173 18.75 8.76 5.08
N LEU A 174 19.65 9.70 4.78
CA LEU A 174 19.81 10.21 3.40
C LEU A 174 20.19 9.09 2.42
N TRP A 175 21.17 8.26 2.78
CA TRP A 175 21.63 7.15 1.94
C TRP A 175 20.58 6.06 1.76
N LEU A 176 19.81 5.76 2.80
CA LEU A 176 18.69 4.82 2.71
C LEU A 176 17.61 5.36 1.77
N LEU A 177 17.28 6.66 1.85
CA LEU A 177 16.30 7.28 0.96
C LEU A 177 16.79 7.28 -0.49
N LEU A 178 18.03 7.70 -0.75
CA LEU A 178 18.62 7.68 -2.08
C LEU A 178 18.69 6.26 -2.66
N GLY A 179 19.07 5.28 -1.84
CA GLY A 179 19.07 3.86 -2.23
C GLY A 179 17.67 3.36 -2.56
N ALA A 180 16.68 3.71 -1.74
CA ALA A 180 15.29 3.32 -1.97
C ALA A 180 14.71 3.94 -3.25
N ILE A 181 14.98 5.23 -3.49
CA ILE A 181 14.63 5.90 -4.76
C ILE A 181 15.31 5.22 -5.93
N GLY A 182 16.61 4.90 -5.82
CA GLY A 182 17.35 4.17 -6.85
C GLY A 182 16.74 2.81 -7.17
N ILE A 183 16.36 2.03 -6.15
CA ILE A 183 15.69 0.73 -6.31
C ILE A 183 14.32 0.92 -6.98
N THR A 184 13.51 1.86 -6.51
CA THR A 184 12.19 2.16 -7.08
C THR A 184 12.30 2.52 -8.56
N LEU A 185 13.23 3.42 -8.92
CA LEU A 185 13.42 3.86 -10.30
C LEU A 185 13.97 2.75 -11.20
N ALA A 186 14.98 2.01 -10.73
CA ALA A 186 15.56 0.90 -11.49
C ALA A 186 14.53 -0.21 -11.74
N TYR A 187 13.76 -0.58 -10.72
CA TYR A 187 12.70 -1.58 -10.83
C TYR A 187 11.59 -1.12 -11.79
N ARG A 188 11.07 0.10 -11.60
CA ARG A 188 10.02 0.66 -12.47
C ARG A 188 10.49 0.74 -13.91
N TYR A 189 11.71 1.19 -14.15
CA TYR A 189 12.27 1.24 -15.49
C TYR A 189 12.38 -0.16 -16.12
N GLY A 190 12.97 -1.13 -15.42
CA GLY A 190 13.11 -2.50 -15.93
C GLY A 190 11.77 -3.16 -16.23
N MET A 191 10.80 -3.03 -15.32
CA MET A 191 9.46 -3.60 -15.50
C MET A 191 8.67 -2.88 -16.61
N PHE A 192 8.85 -1.57 -16.77
CA PHE A 192 8.25 -0.83 -17.87
C PHE A 192 8.76 -1.34 -19.23
N GLN A 193 10.09 -1.52 -19.38
CA GLN A 193 10.67 -2.07 -20.60
C GLN A 193 10.16 -3.49 -20.89
N HIS A 194 10.12 -4.35 -19.87
CA HIS A 194 9.56 -5.69 -19.99
C HIS A 194 8.09 -5.66 -20.44
N ALA A 195 7.26 -4.85 -19.80
CA ALA A 195 5.83 -4.75 -20.11
C ALA A 195 5.56 -4.18 -21.51
N VAL A 196 6.39 -3.23 -21.98
CA VAL A 196 6.33 -2.73 -23.35
C VAL A 196 6.72 -3.82 -24.34
N ALA A 197 7.81 -4.55 -24.08
CA ALA A 197 8.27 -5.64 -24.94
C ALA A 197 7.24 -6.78 -25.07
N GLN A 198 6.46 -7.05 -24.02
CA GLN A 198 5.41 -8.06 -24.02
C GLN A 198 4.04 -7.54 -24.48
N GLY A 199 3.92 -6.26 -24.84
CA GLY A 199 2.67 -5.69 -25.33
C GLY A 199 1.55 -5.57 -24.28
N TYR A 200 1.90 -5.47 -23.00
CA TYR A 200 0.91 -5.41 -21.91
C TYR A 200 0.00 -4.17 -22.02
N SER A 201 -1.24 -4.30 -21.59
CA SER A 201 -2.19 -3.20 -21.45
C SER A 201 -1.74 -2.16 -20.42
N VAL A 202 -2.39 -0.99 -20.41
CA VAL A 202 -2.09 0.07 -19.43
C VAL A 202 -2.30 -0.42 -17.99
N GLY A 203 -3.37 -1.17 -17.72
CA GLY A 203 -3.67 -1.70 -16.38
C GLY A 203 -2.62 -2.70 -15.89
N GLU A 204 -2.18 -3.61 -16.76
CA GLU A 204 -1.14 -4.60 -16.44
C GLU A 204 0.22 -3.93 -16.19
N LYS A 205 0.56 -2.92 -17.01
CA LYS A 205 1.75 -2.09 -16.79
C LYS A 205 1.71 -1.43 -15.40
N VAL A 206 0.59 -0.81 -15.05
CA VAL A 206 0.43 -0.20 -13.72
C VAL A 206 0.63 -1.25 -12.63
N LEU A 207 -0.05 -2.40 -12.69
CA LEU A 207 0.13 -3.45 -11.67
C LEU A 207 1.59 -3.88 -11.49
N LEU A 208 2.32 -4.11 -12.59
CA LEU A 208 3.74 -4.46 -12.56
C LEU A 208 4.64 -3.40 -11.92
N LEU A 209 4.36 -2.13 -12.17
CA LEU A 209 5.15 -1.01 -11.64
C LEU A 209 4.88 -0.76 -10.16
N GLU A 210 3.67 -1.12 -9.71
CA GLU A 210 3.19 -0.85 -8.35
C GLU A 210 3.50 -1.98 -7.37
N GLN A 211 4.35 -2.94 -7.72
CA GLN A 211 4.83 -3.96 -6.79
C GLN A 211 5.74 -3.37 -5.71
N LEU A 212 6.00 -4.16 -4.66
CA LEU A 212 6.80 -3.76 -3.49
C LEU A 212 8.11 -3.03 -3.83
N PRO A 213 8.95 -3.49 -4.78
CA PRO A 213 10.20 -2.79 -5.08
C PRO A 213 9.99 -1.42 -5.72
N GLY A 214 8.88 -1.22 -6.45
CA GLY A 214 8.49 0.06 -7.03
C GLY A 214 7.86 1.03 -6.04
N ARG A 215 7.78 0.67 -4.75
CA ARG A 215 7.17 1.45 -3.66
C ARG A 215 8.06 1.57 -2.42
N ILE A 216 9.29 1.04 -2.48
CA ILE A 216 10.17 0.96 -1.30
C ILE A 216 10.65 2.33 -0.82
N ASP A 217 10.71 3.32 -1.71
CA ASP A 217 10.95 4.73 -1.41
C ASP A 217 9.94 5.29 -0.41
N GLN A 218 8.65 5.00 -0.59
CA GLN A 218 7.59 5.45 0.33
C GLN A 218 7.72 4.80 1.71
N PHE A 219 8.08 3.51 1.74
CA PHE A 219 8.34 2.78 2.97
C PHE A 219 9.51 3.36 3.75
N VAL A 220 10.62 3.64 3.06
CA VAL A 220 11.82 4.21 3.69
C VAL A 220 11.57 5.66 4.11
N LEU A 221 10.90 6.45 3.29
CA LEU A 221 10.53 7.83 3.61
C LEU A 221 9.72 7.92 4.90
N GLY A 222 8.64 7.13 5.01
CA GLY A 222 7.81 7.09 6.22
C GLY A 222 8.59 6.61 7.44
N SER A 223 9.45 5.60 7.27
CA SER A 223 10.32 5.10 8.35
C SER A 223 11.35 6.13 8.83
N ILE A 224 11.91 6.93 7.92
CA ILE A 224 12.82 8.05 8.25
C ILE A 224 12.08 9.16 8.99
N ALA A 225 10.85 9.49 8.60
CA ALA A 225 10.04 10.48 9.32
C ALA A 225 9.83 10.08 10.79
N ALA A 226 9.77 8.78 11.09
CA ALA A 226 9.70 8.28 12.47
C ALA A 226 10.99 8.52 13.26
N VAL A 227 12.16 8.48 12.60
CA VAL A 227 13.45 8.85 13.20
C VAL A 227 13.46 10.33 13.57
N TRP A 228 13.01 11.20 12.68
CA TRP A 228 13.03 12.65 12.93
C TRP A 228 12.05 13.10 14.00
N ILE A 229 10.87 12.50 14.10
CA ILE A 229 9.90 12.81 15.16
C ILE A 229 10.32 12.22 16.50
N ALA A 230 11.11 11.14 16.48
CA ALA A 230 11.68 10.60 17.70
C ALA A 230 12.88 11.44 18.20
N HIS A 231 13.64 12.12 17.35
CA HIS A 231 14.74 12.99 17.80
C HIS A 231 14.24 14.37 18.26
#